data_AF-A0A8H2JZ96-F1
#
_entry.id   AF-A0A8H2JZ96-F1
#
_cell.length_a   1.000
_cell.length_b   1.000
_cell.length_c   1.000
_cell.angle_alpha   90.00
_cell.angle_beta   90.00
_cell.angle_gamma   90.00
#
_symmetry.space_group_name_H-M   'P 1'
#
loop_
_entity.id
_entity.type
_entity.pdbx_description
1 polymer ?
#
loop_
_entity_poly.entity_id
_entity_poly.type
_entity_poly.pdbx_seq_one_letter_code
_entity_poly.pdbx_strand_id
1 'polypeptide(L)'
;MVNNSEVLQDLCYRLYTEKLSTHHSRANSATDKLNFLAEAVKLFSEIEVVKCSIMIKAVTVIFKFNSRRYTFWSVEMSEIDDKNAFVKYLFHHLKDIYSDCNNID
;
A
#
# COMPACT_ATOMS: atom_id res chain seq x y z
N MET A 1 -14.59 -12.06 -17.94
CA MET A 1 -14.43 -10.77 -17.24
C MET A 1 -13.39 -11.01 -16.16
N VAL A 2 -12.30 -10.24 -16.14
CA VAL A 2 -11.31 -10.35 -15.07
C VAL A 2 -11.96 -9.83 -13.79
N ASN A 3 -11.88 -10.61 -12.71
CA ASN A 3 -12.39 -10.17 -11.42
C ASN A 3 -11.40 -9.14 -10.83
N ASN A 4 -11.71 -7.85 -10.95
CA ASN A 4 -10.83 -6.77 -10.48
C ASN A 4 -10.48 -6.90 -8.99
N SER A 5 -11.33 -7.54 -8.19
CA SER A 5 -11.03 -7.85 -6.79
C SER A 5 -9.93 -8.89 -6.63
N GLU A 6 -9.87 -9.91 -7.50
CA GLU A 6 -8.81 -10.93 -7.46
C GLU A 6 -7.49 -10.33 -7.92
N VAL A 7 -7.50 -9.49 -8.97
CA VAL A 7 -6.29 -8.81 -9.44
C VAL A 7 -5.73 -7.87 -8.37
N LEU A 8 -6.58 -7.07 -7.72
CA LEU A 8 -6.15 -6.20 -6.63
C LEU A 8 -5.61 -7.01 -5.44
N GLN A 9 -6.22 -8.15 -5.13
CA GLN A 9 -5.75 -9.04 -4.08
C GLN A 9 -4.35 -9.58 -4.39
N ASP A 10 -4.12 -10.04 -5.62
CA ASP A 10 -2.82 -10.51 -6.10
C ASP A 10 -1.77 -9.40 -6.11
N LEU A 11 -2.16 -8.19 -6.51
CA LEU A 11 -1.31 -7.00 -6.42
C LEU A 11 -0.89 -6.74 -4.97
N CYS A 12 -1.82 -6.76 -4.01
CA CYS A 12 -1.51 -6.56 -2.60
C CYS A 12 -0.54 -7.64 -2.07
N TYR A 13 -0.72 -8.89 -2.48
CA TYR A 13 0.21 -9.98 -2.14
C TYR A 13 1.61 -9.76 -2.72
N ARG A 14 1.68 -9.27 -3.96
CA ARG A 14 2.94 -8.94 -4.62
C ARG A 14 3.66 -7.80 -3.90
N LEU A 15 2.95 -6.71 -3.59
CA LEU A 15 3.49 -5.58 -2.84
C LEU A 15 4.10 -6.03 -1.51
N TYR A 16 3.36 -6.85 -0.75
CA TYR A 16 3.86 -7.41 0.50
C TYR A 16 5.14 -8.23 0.31
N THR A 17 5.12 -9.19 -0.61
CA THR A 17 6.24 -10.12 -0.82
C THR A 17 7.51 -9.39 -1.29
N GLU A 18 7.35 -8.46 -2.22
CA GLU A 18 8.47 -7.67 -2.74
C GLU A 18 9.00 -6.70 -1.70
N LYS A 19 8.16 -6.10 -0.84
CA LYS A 19 8.66 -5.23 0.22
C LYS A 19 9.31 -6.01 1.34
N LEU A 20 8.74 -7.13 1.77
CA LEU A 20 9.29 -7.95 2.85
C LEU A 20 10.70 -8.47 2.52
N SER A 21 10.98 -8.77 1.26
CA SER A 21 12.31 -9.23 0.83
C SER A 21 13.37 -8.12 0.84
N THR A 22 12.96 -6.86 0.64
CA THR A 22 13.87 -5.71 0.59
C THR A 22 13.92 -4.91 1.89
N HIS A 23 12.97 -5.12 2.80
CA HIS A 23 12.88 -4.32 4.02
C HIS A 23 13.95 -4.75 5.03
N HIS A 24 14.86 -3.83 5.33
CA HIS A 24 16.06 -4.09 6.13
C HIS A 24 15.76 -4.40 7.61
N SER A 25 14.63 -3.93 8.13
CA SER A 25 14.23 -4.09 9.53
C SER A 25 12.95 -4.90 9.61
N ARG A 26 12.97 -6.05 10.28
CA ARG A 26 11.74 -6.75 10.67
C ARG A 26 11.22 -6.32 12.03
N ALA A 27 11.78 -5.24 12.57
CA ALA A 27 11.27 -4.68 13.81
C ALA A 27 9.90 -4.08 13.55
N ASN A 28 9.05 -4.18 14.55
CA ASN A 28 7.66 -3.73 14.49
C ASN A 28 7.48 -2.35 15.12
N SER A 29 8.54 -1.53 15.12
CA SER A 29 8.45 -0.18 15.64
C SER A 29 7.51 0.67 14.77
N ALA A 30 6.96 1.74 15.35
CA ALA A 30 6.11 2.67 14.60
C ALA A 30 6.80 3.20 13.34
N THR A 31 8.11 3.46 13.41
CA THR A 31 8.93 3.94 12.29
C THR A 31 9.11 2.86 11.22
N ASP A 32 9.34 1.60 11.61
CA ASP A 32 9.48 0.51 10.65
C ASP A 32 8.16 0.27 9.91
N LYS A 33 7.03 0.22 10.64
CA LYS A 33 5.70 0.08 10.03
C LYS A 33 5.40 1.21 9.03
N LEU A 34 5.76 2.44 9.40
CA LEU A 34 5.65 3.61 8.51
C LEU A 34 6.46 3.46 7.24
N ASN A 35 7.74 3.09 7.37
CA ASN A 35 8.64 2.95 6.24
C ASN A 35 8.20 1.81 5.33
N PHE A 36 7.83 0.65 5.90
CA PHE A 36 7.31 -0.50 5.16
C PHE A 36 6.07 -0.12 4.34
N LEU A 37 5.13 0.60 4.97
CA LEU A 37 3.93 1.09 4.31
C LEU A 37 4.25 2.10 3.19
N ALA A 38 5.16 3.03 3.42
CA ALA A 38 5.56 4.01 2.41
C ALA A 38 6.24 3.34 1.20
N GLU A 39 7.09 2.35 1.45
CA GLU A 39 7.72 1.55 0.40
C GLU A 39 6.69 0.75 -0.40
N ALA A 40 5.69 0.14 0.26
CA ALA A 40 4.62 -0.60 -0.41
C ALA A 40 3.79 0.31 -1.31
N VAL A 41 3.39 1.48 -0.82
CA VAL A 41 2.63 2.48 -1.59
C VAL A 41 3.45 3.05 -2.74
N LYS A 42 4.76 3.20 -2.57
CA LYS A 42 5.67 3.60 -3.66
C LYS A 42 5.71 2.54 -4.75
N LEU A 43 5.91 1.27 -4.39
CA LEU A 43 5.93 0.17 -5.36
C LEU A 43 4.60 0.06 -6.12
N PHE A 44 3.47 0.25 -5.44
CA PHE A 44 2.16 0.33 -6.09
C PHE A 44 2.15 1.36 -7.22
N SER A 45 2.66 2.57 -6.95
CA SER A 45 2.68 3.64 -7.95
C SER A 45 3.57 3.34 -9.16
N GLU A 46 4.63 2.57 -8.94
CA GLU A 46 5.55 2.13 -9.99
C GLU A 46 4.90 1.05 -10.87
N ILE A 47 4.19 0.11 -10.27
CA ILE A 47 3.46 -0.97 -10.98
C ILE A 47 2.31 -0.40 -11.81
N GLU A 48 1.49 0.49 -11.24
CA GLU A 48 0.36 1.11 -11.94
C GLU A 48 0.80 2.27 -12.85
N VAL A 49 2.10 2.60 -12.89
CA VAL A 49 2.69 3.65 -13.72
C VAL A 49 1.98 5.01 -13.51
N VAL A 50 1.66 5.33 -12.26
CA VAL A 50 0.92 6.55 -11.90
C VAL A 50 1.83 7.65 -11.37
N LYS A 51 1.65 8.88 -11.91
CA LYS A 51 2.32 10.06 -11.39
C LYS A 51 1.70 10.47 -10.06
N CYS A 52 2.44 10.27 -8.96
CA CYS A 52 1.96 10.54 -7.62
C CYS A 52 2.96 11.38 -6.81
N SER A 53 2.53 11.80 -5.61
CA SER A 53 3.44 12.25 -4.55
C SER A 53 3.16 11.49 -3.26
N ILE A 54 4.22 11.08 -2.58
CA ILE A 54 4.16 10.33 -1.32
C ILE A 54 4.81 11.17 -0.24
N MET A 55 4.12 11.34 0.89
CA MET A 55 4.65 12.07 2.05
C MET A 55 4.41 11.27 3.32
N ILE A 56 5.41 11.19 4.18
CA ILE A 56 5.27 10.64 5.53
C ILE A 56 5.01 11.79 6.50
N LYS A 57 3.97 11.69 7.33
CA LYS A 57 3.64 12.66 8.39
C LYS A 57 3.21 11.95 9.66
N ALA A 58 3.97 12.14 10.75
CA ALA A 58 3.72 11.48 12.03
C ALA A 58 3.52 9.97 11.83
N VAL A 59 2.31 9.45 12.07
CA VAL A 59 1.93 8.03 11.90
C VAL A 59 1.18 7.73 10.58
N THR A 60 1.35 8.58 9.57
CA THR A 60 0.64 8.44 8.29
C THR A 60 1.56 8.47 7.08
N VAL A 61 1.19 7.70 6.06
CA VAL A 61 1.67 7.82 4.69
C VAL A 61 0.55 8.45 3.86
N ILE A 62 0.84 9.56 3.20
CA ILE A 62 -0.10 10.30 2.36
C ILE A 62 0.29 10.07 0.90
N PHE A 63 -0.61 9.45 0.14
CA PHE A 63 -0.52 9.27 -1.29
C PHE A 63 -1.41 10.30 -1.99
N LYS A 64 -0.86 11.11 -2.90
CA LYS A 64 -1.65 12.01 -3.74
C LYS A 64 -1.53 11.62 -5.20
N PHE A 65 -2.67 11.48 -5.85
CA PHE A 65 -2.83 11.09 -7.24
C PHE A 65 -4.09 11.76 -7.79
N ASN A 66 -4.05 12.26 -9.04
CA ASN A 66 -5.20 12.90 -9.71
C ASN A 66 -5.97 13.93 -8.84
N SER A 67 -5.23 14.79 -8.14
CA SER A 67 -5.79 15.80 -7.20
C SER A 67 -6.56 15.22 -5.99
N ARG A 68 -6.60 13.90 -5.85
CA ARG A 68 -7.11 13.18 -4.69
C ARG A 68 -5.99 12.90 -3.71
N ARG A 69 -6.37 12.72 -2.44
CA ARG A 69 -5.47 12.40 -1.33
C ARG A 69 -5.99 11.18 -0.61
N TYR A 70 -5.13 10.18 -0.47
CA TYR A 70 -5.38 8.95 0.28
C TYR A 70 -4.40 8.88 1.44
N THR A 71 -4.89 8.49 2.61
CA THR A 71 -4.11 8.46 3.84
C THR A 71 -4.09 7.05 4.38
N PHE A 72 -2.91 6.51 4.62
CA PHE A 72 -2.67 5.22 5.22
C PHE A 72 -2.12 5.44 6.63
N TRP A 73 -2.77 4.87 7.63
CA TRP A 73 -2.39 4.96 9.04
C TRP A 73 -1.56 3.75 9.48
N SER A 74 -0.30 3.96 9.86
CA SER A 74 0.57 2.85 10.31
C SER A 74 0.12 2.24 11.65
N VAL A 75 -0.68 2.95 12.44
CA VAL A 75 -1.25 2.46 13.71
C VAL A 75 -2.41 1.48 13.50
N GLU A 76 -3.07 1.51 12.34
CA GLU A 76 -4.10 0.56 11.96
C GLU A 76 -3.48 -0.68 11.28
N MET A 77 -2.23 -0.58 10.86
CA MET A 77 -1.47 -1.68 10.29
C MET A 77 -1.09 -2.70 11.37
N SER A 78 -1.31 -3.97 11.06
CA SER A 78 -0.83 -5.07 11.90
C SER A 78 0.70 -5.17 11.87
N GLU A 79 1.25 -6.17 12.55
CA GLU A 79 2.69 -6.44 12.50
C GLU A 79 3.15 -6.75 11.07
N ILE A 80 4.37 -6.35 10.72
CA ILE A 80 4.92 -6.53 9.36
C ILE A 80 4.94 -8.02 8.96
N ASP A 81 5.18 -8.91 9.93
CA ASP A 81 5.23 -10.34 9.69
C ASP A 81 3.83 -10.99 9.56
N ASP A 82 2.74 -10.28 9.90
CA ASP A 82 1.38 -10.75 9.64
C ASP A 82 0.94 -10.42 8.20
N LYS A 83 1.39 -11.28 7.29
CA LYS A 83 1.07 -11.22 5.86
C LYS A 83 -0.42 -11.00 5.58
N ASN A 84 -1.28 -11.79 6.21
CA ASN A 84 -2.70 -11.80 5.87
C ASN A 84 -3.37 -10.51 6.34
N ALA A 85 -3.02 -10.04 7.54
CA ALA A 85 -3.55 -8.80 8.07
C ALA A 85 -3.04 -7.59 7.29
N PHE A 86 -1.75 -7.55 6.93
CA PHE A 86 -1.19 -6.47 6.11
C PHE A 86 -1.81 -6.43 4.70
N VAL A 87 -1.95 -7.57 4.05
CA VAL A 87 -2.55 -7.64 2.70
C VAL A 87 -4.01 -7.19 2.75
N LYS A 88 -4.78 -7.61 3.77
CA LYS A 88 -6.15 -7.14 3.98
C LYS A 88 -6.23 -5.63 4.21
N TYR A 89 -5.30 -5.09 5.00
CA TYR A 89 -5.17 -3.66 5.24
C TYR A 89 -4.90 -2.89 3.93
N LEU A 90 -3.90 -3.32 3.15
CA LEU A 90 -3.60 -2.71 1.86
C LEU A 90 -4.77 -2.79 0.89
N PHE A 91 -5.41 -3.96 0.77
CA PHE A 91 -6.56 -4.15 -0.11
C PHE A 91 -7.67 -3.15 0.19
N HIS A 92 -7.99 -2.95 1.48
CA HIS A 92 -9.01 -2.00 1.90
C HIS A 92 -8.70 -0.57 1.43
N HIS A 93 -7.45 -0.12 1.59
CA HIS A 93 -7.04 1.24 1.23
C HIS A 93 -6.78 1.45 -0.26
N LEU A 94 -6.27 0.42 -0.96
CA LEU A 94 -5.93 0.50 -2.37
C LEU A 94 -7.15 0.31 -3.27
N LYS A 95 -8.28 -0.21 -2.78
CA LYS A 95 -9.46 -0.45 -3.59
C LYS A 95 -9.91 0.79 -4.39
N ASP A 96 -10.12 1.90 -3.70
CA ASP A 96 -10.59 3.13 -4.34
C ASP A 96 -9.52 3.72 -5.27
N ILE A 97 -8.25 3.62 -4.88
CA ILE A 97 -7.12 4.10 -5.69
C ILE A 97 -7.00 3.29 -6.97
N TYR A 98 -7.11 1.96 -6.88
CA TYR A 98 -6.99 1.05 -8.00
C TYR A 98 -8.13 1.22 -8.99
N SER A 99 -9.37 1.41 -8.51
CA SER A 99 -10.50 1.79 -9.35
C SER A 99 -10.25 3.11 -10.08
N ASP A 100 -9.73 4.13 -9.38
CA ASP A 100 -9.39 5.43 -9.96
C ASP A 100 -8.24 5.34 -10.99
N CYS A 101 -7.27 4.44 -10.80
CA CYS A 101 -6.17 4.21 -11.74
C CYS A 101 -6.65 3.54 -13.04
N ASN A 102 -7.61 2.63 -12.93
CA ASN A 102 -8.05 1.78 -14.03
C ASN A 102 -9.37 2.25 -14.68
N ASN A 103 -9.92 3.40 -14.26
CA ASN A 103 -11.23 3.91 -14.67
C ASN A 103 -12.34 2.85 -14.54
N ILE A 104 -12.33 2.12 -13.43
CA ILE A 104 -13.33 1.11 -13.11
C ILE A 104 -14.40 1.79 -12.24
N ASP A 105 -15.59 2.00 -12.82
CA ASP A 105 -16.79 2.50 -12.12
C ASP A 105 -17.30 1.53 -11.04
#